data_AF-A0A4P7GUS7-F1
#
_entry.id   AF-A0A4P7GUS7-F1
#
_cell.length_a   1.000
_cell.length_b   1.000
_cell.length_c   1.000
_cell.angle_alpha   90.00
_cell.angle_beta   90.00
_cell.angle_gamma   90.00
#
_symmetry.space_group_name_H-M   'P 1'
#
loop_
_entity.id
_entity.type
_entity.pdbx_description
1 polymer ?
#
loop_
_entity_poly.entity_id
_entity_poly.type
_entity_poly.pdbx_seq_one_letter_code
_entity_poly.pdbx_strand_id
1 'polypeptide(L)'
;MGVILVGMNHRTAPVAVRERLAVDAEAATSALRELVALPAVDEVVLLSTCNRVEVYAAAEHHGQGIRQVQETLARWAGMEREQLEAYLYLREDAAAARHLFRVAAGLDSMVLGESQILGQVRDAYHAAASAGTCGKVLHGLFQQALAAGKRARTETAIGQHAVSVSYVAVELARKVFGKLEGRAVLLVGAGETAELAARSLAEDGGCRLVVANRTVERGRQLAAAYGGRALPLERLAEALVECDVVIASTGSARPLITAAMVREAMRRRRGRPLLLVDIAVPRDVEAAAGRLDGVFLYDIDDLEAVVEANLRLRREEASRVEAMLDEEVRQFEGWLQSLNVVPLIRSLREKAEAMRRQELERALRKLPHLSERDRQVIDGLTRLIVNKLLNDPMVRLKEAVAGGRGPVYLEEAFTELFALDEPAPRGRRGAGTHAPAAGDGQAPPRAGGEADAAGAAPDGPLPADGPHRMAPAGGEAPDPRWPRSGARAAAGGADARVGRP
;
A
#
# COMPACT_ATOMS: atom_id res chain seq x y z
N MET A 1 -20.68 -4.00 12.20
CA MET A 1 -19.26 -3.73 12.51
C MET A 1 -18.57 -3.41 11.19
N GLY A 2 -18.05 -2.20 11.02
CA GLY A 2 -17.41 -1.77 9.78
C GLY A 2 -15.97 -1.31 9.99
N VAL A 3 -15.30 -0.96 8.88
CA VAL A 3 -13.90 -0.53 8.88
C VAL A 3 -13.83 0.95 8.59
N ILE A 4 -13.09 1.69 9.40
CA ILE A 4 -12.77 3.09 9.14
C ILE A 4 -11.26 3.27 8.96
N LEU A 5 -10.91 4.23 8.12
CA LEU A 5 -9.56 4.72 7.94
C LEU A 5 -9.55 6.22 8.17
N VAL A 6 -8.71 6.65 9.10
CA VAL A 6 -8.37 8.06 9.33
C VAL A 6 -6.88 8.21 9.12
N GLY A 7 -6.46 9.04 8.18
CA GLY A 7 -5.04 9.22 7.94
C GLY A 7 -4.68 10.41 7.09
N MET A 8 -3.39 10.62 6.91
CA MET A 8 -2.80 11.62 6.03
C MET A 8 -1.60 11.06 5.31
N ASN A 9 -1.25 11.67 4.18
CA ASN A 9 -0.08 11.29 3.40
C ASN A 9 0.59 12.52 2.79
N HIS A 10 1.71 12.29 2.10
CA HIS A 10 2.49 13.33 1.41
C HIS A 10 1.71 14.19 0.40
N ARG A 11 0.54 13.75 -0.08
CA ARG A 11 -0.32 14.54 -0.99
C ARG A 11 -1.24 15.48 -0.22
N THR A 12 -1.71 15.07 0.96
CA THR A 12 -2.67 15.84 1.75
C THR A 12 -2.01 16.72 2.80
N ALA A 13 -0.82 16.36 3.29
CA ALA A 13 -0.17 17.05 4.40
C ALA A 13 1.33 17.35 4.13
N PRO A 14 1.80 18.56 4.45
CA PRO A 14 3.22 18.89 4.38
C PRO A 14 4.01 18.10 5.43
N VAL A 15 5.32 17.93 5.18
CA VAL A 15 6.23 17.17 6.06
C VAL A 15 6.14 17.62 7.52
N ALA A 16 6.13 18.93 7.78
CA ALA A 16 6.07 19.51 9.12
C ALA A 16 4.82 19.14 9.94
N VAL A 17 3.73 18.75 9.29
CA VAL A 17 2.51 18.23 9.96
C VAL A 17 2.64 16.72 10.15
N ARG A 18 3.15 16.00 9.14
CA ARG A 18 3.32 14.54 9.18
C ARG A 18 4.30 14.08 10.25
N GLU A 19 5.41 14.80 10.44
CA GLU A 19 6.41 14.50 11.47
C GLU A 19 5.84 14.58 12.90
N ARG A 20 4.83 15.42 13.13
CA ARG A 20 4.16 15.52 14.45
C ARG A 20 3.30 14.30 14.80
N LEU A 21 2.91 13.52 13.79
CA LEU A 21 2.13 12.30 13.95
C LEU A 21 2.94 11.03 13.67
N ALA A 22 4.21 11.17 13.28
CA ALA A 22 5.07 10.04 13.02
C ALA A 22 5.29 9.27 14.32
N VAL A 23 4.86 8.02 14.34
CA VAL A 23 5.07 7.10 15.45
C VAL A 23 6.19 6.15 15.05
N ASP A 24 7.23 6.07 15.87
CA ASP A 24 8.34 5.13 15.70
C ASP A 24 7.97 3.73 16.25
N ALA A 25 8.87 2.76 16.06
CA ALA A 25 8.62 1.38 16.47
C ALA A 25 8.51 1.22 18.01
N GLU A 26 9.18 2.07 18.79
CA GLU A 26 9.16 2.01 20.25
C GLU A 26 7.83 2.54 20.81
N ALA A 27 7.33 3.63 20.23
CA ALA A 27 6.06 4.26 20.59
C ALA A 27 4.83 3.58 19.95
N ALA A 28 5.01 2.74 18.93
CA ALA A 28 3.90 2.08 18.24
C ALA A 28 3.00 1.27 19.18
N THR A 29 3.58 0.56 20.15
CA THR A 29 2.81 -0.28 21.08
C THR A 29 1.94 0.55 22.03
N SER A 30 2.44 1.67 22.55
CA SER A 30 1.64 2.55 23.43
C SER A 30 0.54 3.26 22.65
N ALA A 31 0.86 3.75 21.44
CA ALA A 31 -0.10 4.37 20.53
C ALA A 31 -1.27 3.43 20.18
N LEU A 32 -0.98 2.17 19.84
CA LEU A 32 -2.00 1.15 19.57
C LEU A 32 -2.90 0.89 20.78
N ARG A 33 -2.32 0.80 21.99
CA ARG A 33 -3.08 0.60 23.23
C ARG A 33 -3.98 1.79 23.57
N GLU A 34 -3.52 3.02 23.31
CA GLU A 34 -4.34 4.22 23.49
C GLU A 34 -5.53 4.21 22.53
N LEU A 35 -5.29 3.91 21.24
CA LEU A 35 -6.34 3.88 20.23
C LEU A 35 -7.38 2.77 20.47
N VAL A 36 -6.99 1.57 20.88
CA VAL A 36 -7.94 0.47 21.17
C VAL A 36 -8.72 0.67 22.48
N ALA A 37 -8.24 1.57 23.35
CA ALA A 37 -8.93 1.91 24.59
C ALA A 37 -10.10 2.89 24.35
N LEU A 38 -10.21 3.48 23.16
CA LEU A 38 -11.30 4.36 22.76
C LEU A 38 -12.64 3.59 22.77
N PRO A 39 -13.72 4.15 23.37
CA PRO A 39 -14.99 3.44 23.50
C PRO A 39 -15.63 2.99 22.18
N ALA A 40 -15.38 3.72 21.08
CA ALA A 40 -15.96 3.42 19.77
C ALA A 40 -15.05 2.56 18.87
N VAL A 41 -13.92 2.06 19.38
CA VAL A 41 -12.92 1.30 18.62
C VAL A 41 -12.75 -0.10 19.20
N ASP A 42 -12.98 -1.12 18.37
CA ASP A 42 -12.86 -2.53 18.77
C ASP A 42 -11.52 -3.14 18.38
N GLU A 43 -10.98 -2.73 17.23
CA GLU A 43 -9.71 -3.21 16.68
C GLU A 43 -8.98 -2.02 16.07
N VAL A 44 -7.64 -2.02 16.09
CA VAL A 44 -6.83 -0.98 15.47
C VAL A 44 -5.52 -1.50 14.88
N VAL A 45 -5.12 -0.93 13.75
CA VAL A 45 -3.78 -1.04 13.16
C VAL A 45 -3.30 0.35 12.77
N LEU A 46 -2.08 0.69 13.16
CA LEU A 46 -1.43 1.96 12.85
C LEU A 46 -0.32 1.74 11.81
N LEU A 47 -0.45 2.35 10.64
CA LEU A 47 0.57 2.39 9.61
C LEU A 47 1.25 3.77 9.62
N SER A 48 2.45 3.83 10.18
CA SER A 48 3.28 5.04 10.27
C SER A 48 4.53 4.84 9.40
N THR A 49 4.71 5.71 8.40
CA THR A 49 5.88 5.73 7.52
C THR A 49 6.35 7.16 7.30
N CYS A 50 7.49 7.34 6.63
CA CYS A 50 7.97 8.66 6.24
C CYS A 50 7.02 9.41 5.29
N ASN A 51 6.00 8.75 4.72
CA ASN A 51 5.10 9.30 3.70
C ASN A 51 3.61 9.27 4.09
N ARG A 52 3.24 8.59 5.18
CA ARG A 52 1.85 8.51 5.65
C ARG A 52 1.75 8.14 7.13
N VAL A 53 0.67 8.59 7.74
CA VAL A 53 0.21 8.11 9.05
C VAL A 53 -1.26 7.75 8.90
N GLU A 54 -1.59 6.49 9.10
CA GLU A 54 -2.92 5.93 8.86
C GLU A 54 -3.36 5.04 10.01
N VAL A 55 -4.53 5.34 10.56
CA VAL A 55 -5.21 4.52 11.56
C VAL A 55 -6.34 3.78 10.88
N TYR A 56 -6.21 2.45 10.80
CA TYR A 56 -7.29 1.56 10.42
C TYR A 56 -7.95 1.05 11.68
N ALA A 57 -9.25 1.26 11.84
CA ALA A 57 -10.00 0.81 13.00
C ALA A 57 -11.25 0.04 12.60
N ALA A 58 -11.62 -0.96 13.40
CA ALA A 58 -12.95 -1.56 13.35
C ALA A 58 -13.84 -0.88 14.39
N ALA A 59 -15.02 -0.44 13.97
CA ALA A 59 -15.97 0.26 14.82
C ALA A 59 -17.42 -0.16 14.50
N GLU A 60 -18.27 -0.24 15.53
CA GLU A 60 -19.71 -0.44 15.34
C GLU A 60 -20.38 0.81 14.74
N HIS A 61 -19.91 2.01 15.11
CA HIS A 61 -20.44 3.29 14.64
C HIS A 61 -19.33 4.14 14.02
N HIS A 62 -19.29 4.23 12.69
CA HIS A 62 -18.22 4.94 11.96
C HIS A 62 -18.04 6.38 12.43
N GLY A 63 -19.12 7.15 12.54
CA GLY A 63 -19.03 8.57 12.91
C GLY A 63 -18.44 8.81 14.30
N GLN A 64 -18.67 7.90 15.27
CA GLN A 64 -18.07 8.02 16.60
C GLN A 64 -16.61 7.56 16.60
N GLY A 65 -16.30 6.46 15.92
CA GLY A 65 -14.93 5.96 15.78
C GLY A 65 -14.03 6.99 15.08
N ILE A 66 -14.50 7.57 13.96
CA ILE A 66 -13.77 8.61 13.22
C ILE A 66 -13.46 9.81 14.13
N ARG A 67 -14.46 10.34 14.83
CA ARG A 67 -14.25 11.49 15.74
C ARG A 67 -13.22 11.19 16.82
N GLN A 68 -13.33 10.06 17.52
CA GLN A 68 -12.40 9.73 18.61
C GLN A 68 -10.97 9.51 18.12
N VAL A 69 -10.80 8.94 16.93
CA VAL A 69 -9.49 8.80 16.28
C VAL A 69 -8.94 10.18 15.88
N GLN A 70 -9.75 11.05 15.27
CA GLN A 70 -9.35 12.42 14.92
C GLN A 70 -8.92 13.23 16.14
N GLU A 71 -9.67 13.16 17.24
CA GLU A 71 -9.34 13.82 18.51
C GLU A 71 -8.01 13.31 19.09
N THR A 72 -7.76 12.00 18.99
CA THR A 72 -6.50 11.40 19.45
C THR A 72 -5.32 11.84 18.59
N LEU A 73 -5.47 11.85 17.26
CA LEU A 73 -4.45 12.36 16.36
C LEU A 73 -4.20 13.87 16.58
N ALA A 74 -5.25 14.67 16.79
CA ALA A 74 -5.12 16.09 17.10
C ALA A 74 -4.31 16.33 18.38
N ARG A 75 -4.57 15.54 19.43
CA ARG A 75 -3.78 15.56 20.66
C ARG A 75 -2.32 15.19 20.42
N TRP A 76 -2.04 14.14 19.66
CA TRP A 76 -0.66 13.74 19.34
C TRP A 76 0.09 14.82 18.57
N ALA A 77 -0.59 15.47 17.61
CA ALA A 77 -0.01 16.56 16.82
C ALA A 77 0.16 17.88 17.59
N GLY A 78 -0.47 18.02 18.77
CA GLY A 78 -0.56 19.29 19.49
C GLY A 78 -1.27 20.37 18.68
N MET A 79 -2.35 20.00 17.98
CA MET A 79 -3.13 20.87 17.09
C MET A 79 -4.61 20.83 17.44
N GLU A 80 -5.33 21.90 17.11
CA GLU A 80 -6.80 21.88 17.16
C GLU A 80 -7.34 20.89 16.12
N ARG A 81 -8.42 20.19 16.47
CA ARG A 81 -9.00 19.13 15.63
C ARG A 81 -9.36 19.65 14.23
N GLU A 82 -10.00 20.81 14.17
CA GLU A 82 -10.44 21.45 12.93
C GLU A 82 -9.27 21.80 12.00
N GLN A 83 -8.10 22.13 12.57
CA GLN A 83 -6.89 22.39 11.78
C GLN A 83 -6.30 21.10 11.23
N LEU A 84 -6.32 20.02 12.01
CA LEU A 84 -5.82 18.72 11.56
C LEU A 84 -6.73 18.09 10.49
N GLU A 85 -8.05 18.26 10.63
CA GLU A 85 -9.05 17.73 9.71
C GLU A 85 -8.83 18.15 8.26
N ALA A 86 -8.33 19.36 8.02
CA ALA A 86 -8.00 19.84 6.68
C ALA A 86 -6.93 19.00 5.96
N TYR A 87 -6.12 18.24 6.71
CA TYR A 87 -5.04 17.40 6.19
C TYR A 87 -5.39 15.90 6.16
N LEU A 88 -6.47 15.51 6.85
CA LEU A 88 -6.90 14.12 6.99
C LEU A 88 -7.82 13.72 5.83
N TYR A 89 -7.66 12.49 5.36
CA TYR A 89 -8.67 11.81 4.56
C TYR A 89 -9.34 10.70 5.37
N LEU A 90 -10.63 10.53 5.09
CA LEU A 90 -11.49 9.54 5.72
C LEU A 90 -11.96 8.55 4.67
N ARG A 91 -11.92 7.26 4.99
CA ARG A 91 -12.50 6.20 4.15
C ARG A 91 -13.24 5.20 5.04
N GLU A 92 -14.30 4.64 4.50
CA GLU A 92 -15.15 3.66 5.18
C GLU A 92 -15.25 2.38 4.35
N ASP A 93 -15.31 1.24 5.01
CA ASP A 93 -15.51 -0.11 4.49
C ASP A 93 -14.72 -0.40 3.21
N ALA A 94 -15.41 -0.60 2.09
CA ALA A 94 -14.82 -0.93 0.80
C ALA A 94 -13.80 0.13 0.34
N ALA A 95 -14.02 1.40 0.66
CA ALA A 95 -13.10 2.47 0.33
C ALA A 95 -11.82 2.42 1.19
N ALA A 96 -11.94 2.06 2.47
CA ALA A 96 -10.78 1.83 3.35
C ALA A 96 -9.98 0.61 2.90
N ALA A 97 -10.67 -0.49 2.55
CA ALA A 97 -10.05 -1.70 2.04
C ALA A 97 -9.32 -1.47 0.71
N ARG A 98 -9.99 -0.82 -0.25
CA ARG A 98 -9.41 -0.42 -1.53
C ARG A 98 -8.15 0.42 -1.33
N HIS A 99 -8.20 1.39 -0.42
CA HIS A 99 -7.06 2.24 -0.13
C HIS A 99 -5.87 1.42 0.39
N LEU A 100 -6.07 0.57 1.40
CA LEU A 100 -5.01 -0.30 1.92
C LEU A 100 -4.44 -1.22 0.84
N PHE A 101 -5.29 -1.78 -0.02
CA PHE A 101 -4.84 -2.68 -1.09
C PHE A 101 -3.99 -1.95 -2.13
N ARG A 102 -4.35 -0.71 -2.47
CA ARG A 102 -3.55 0.17 -3.33
C ARG A 102 -2.21 0.52 -2.69
N VAL A 103 -2.20 0.80 -1.38
CA VAL A 103 -0.97 1.08 -0.61
C VAL A 103 -0.06 -0.15 -0.62
N ALA A 104 -0.59 -1.34 -0.30
CA ALA A 104 0.17 -2.59 -0.30
C ALA A 104 0.72 -2.96 -1.70
N ALA A 105 -0.03 -2.66 -2.75
CA ALA A 105 0.40 -2.82 -4.15
C ALA A 105 1.42 -1.75 -4.61
N GLY A 106 1.64 -0.69 -3.83
CA GLY A 106 2.54 0.43 -4.17
C GLY A 106 1.97 1.42 -5.19
N LEU A 107 0.66 1.37 -5.46
CA LEU A 107 -0.02 2.31 -6.37
C LEU A 107 -0.22 3.70 -5.75
N ASP A 108 -0.20 3.79 -4.42
CA ASP A 108 -0.31 5.05 -3.68
C ASP A 108 1.02 5.49 -3.04
N SER A 109 2.15 4.94 -3.49
CA SER A 109 3.49 5.42 -3.08
C SER A 109 3.89 6.68 -3.86
N MET A 110 4.77 7.51 -3.27
CA MET A 110 5.36 8.66 -3.96
C MET A 110 6.06 8.24 -5.25
N VAL A 111 6.73 7.07 -5.21
CA VAL A 111 7.18 6.37 -6.41
C VAL A 111 6.31 5.14 -6.63
N LEU A 112 5.58 5.13 -7.75
CA LEU A 112 4.73 4.01 -8.14
C LEU A 112 5.52 2.70 -8.14
N GLY A 113 5.09 1.72 -7.34
CA GLY A 113 5.70 0.39 -7.26
C GLY A 113 6.83 0.23 -6.23
N GLU A 114 7.12 1.24 -5.42
CA GLU A 114 8.14 1.20 -4.35
C GLU A 114 8.11 -0.12 -3.56
N SER A 115 9.21 -0.86 -3.48
CA SER A 115 9.26 -2.22 -2.91
C SER A 115 9.09 -2.27 -1.39
N GLN A 116 9.34 -1.17 -0.70
CA GLN A 116 9.39 -1.12 0.77
C GLN A 116 8.00 -1.05 1.43
N ILE A 117 7.01 -0.45 0.77
CA ILE A 117 5.68 -0.21 1.38
C ILE A 117 4.96 -1.51 1.78
N LEU A 118 5.09 -2.58 1.00
CA LEU A 118 4.51 -3.88 1.34
C LEU A 118 5.11 -4.45 2.63
N GLY A 119 6.42 -4.23 2.84
CA GLY A 119 7.12 -4.57 4.08
C GLY A 119 6.58 -3.73 5.25
N GLN A 120 6.43 -2.42 5.07
CA GLN A 120 5.90 -1.52 6.11
C GLN A 120 4.46 -1.88 6.52
N VAL A 121 3.60 -2.24 5.55
CA VAL A 121 2.23 -2.73 5.83
C VAL A 121 2.27 -4.02 6.66
N ARG A 122 3.19 -4.94 6.34
CA ARG A 122 3.37 -6.18 7.09
C ARG A 122 3.86 -5.91 8.52
N ASP A 123 4.79 -4.98 8.68
CA ASP A 123 5.35 -4.64 9.98
C ASP A 123 4.30 -3.96 10.88
N ALA A 124 3.50 -3.03 10.32
CA ALA A 124 2.36 -2.42 11.00
C ALA A 124 1.33 -3.47 11.48
N TYR A 125 1.00 -4.43 10.62
CA TYR A 125 0.13 -5.56 10.98
C TYR A 125 0.72 -6.39 12.12
N HIS A 126 2.01 -6.75 12.06
CA HIS A 126 2.65 -7.54 13.11
C HIS A 126 2.73 -6.81 14.44
N ALA A 127 2.98 -5.49 14.43
CA ALA A 127 2.95 -4.66 15.63
C ALA A 127 1.56 -4.70 16.28
N ALA A 128 0.50 -4.50 15.50
CA ALA A 128 -0.87 -4.53 15.99
C ALA A 128 -1.31 -5.91 16.51
N ALA A 129 -0.90 -6.98 15.84
CA ALA A 129 -1.16 -8.35 16.28
C ALA A 129 -0.43 -8.68 17.59
N SER A 130 0.84 -8.28 17.71
CA SER A 130 1.65 -8.49 18.92
C SER A 130 1.14 -7.66 20.11
N ALA A 131 0.58 -6.48 19.85
CA ALA A 131 -0.05 -5.63 20.86
C ALA A 131 -1.47 -6.10 21.26
N GLY A 132 -2.03 -7.12 20.60
CA GLY A 132 -3.38 -7.62 20.87
C GLY A 132 -4.50 -6.67 20.39
N THR A 133 -4.17 -5.74 19.49
CA THR A 133 -5.08 -4.70 18.99
C THR A 133 -5.70 -5.03 17.63
N CYS A 134 -5.14 -6.00 16.91
CA CYS A 134 -5.67 -6.52 15.66
C CYS A 134 -6.61 -7.70 15.94
N GLY A 135 -7.91 -7.51 15.74
CA GLY A 135 -8.90 -8.56 15.89
C GLY A 135 -9.24 -9.22 14.56
N LYS A 136 -10.42 -9.85 14.48
CA LYS A 136 -10.80 -10.68 13.33
C LYS A 136 -10.94 -9.85 12.06
N VAL A 137 -11.52 -8.65 12.16
CA VAL A 137 -11.85 -7.80 11.01
C VAL A 137 -10.58 -7.26 10.36
N LEU A 138 -9.73 -6.60 11.14
CA LEU A 138 -8.48 -6.03 10.66
C LEU A 138 -7.45 -7.11 10.30
N HIS A 139 -7.46 -8.26 10.98
CA HIS A 139 -6.63 -9.39 10.57
C HIS A 139 -6.99 -9.85 9.15
N GLY A 140 -8.28 -10.06 8.86
CA GLY A 140 -8.73 -10.43 7.52
C GLY A 140 -8.34 -9.39 6.47
N LEU A 141 -8.58 -8.12 6.76
CA LEU A 141 -8.25 -7.00 5.88
C LEU A 141 -6.76 -6.94 5.53
N PHE A 142 -5.88 -6.95 6.54
CA PHE A 142 -4.44 -6.84 6.32
C PHE A 142 -3.84 -8.10 5.67
N GLN A 143 -4.31 -9.30 6.02
CA GLN A 143 -3.86 -10.52 5.34
C GLN A 143 -4.21 -10.50 3.85
N GLN A 144 -5.43 -10.05 3.50
CA GLN A 144 -5.83 -9.93 2.11
C GLN A 144 -5.05 -8.83 1.38
N ALA A 145 -4.80 -7.69 2.04
CA ALA A 145 -3.95 -6.63 1.48
C ALA A 145 -2.53 -7.11 1.16
N LEU A 146 -1.91 -7.88 2.07
CA LEU A 146 -0.58 -8.45 1.88
C LEU A 146 -0.56 -9.48 0.74
N ALA A 147 -1.59 -10.31 0.64
CA ALA A 147 -1.74 -11.27 -0.45
C ALA A 147 -1.92 -10.56 -1.81
N ALA A 148 -2.81 -9.57 -1.88
CA ALA A 148 -3.06 -8.77 -3.07
C ALA A 148 -1.81 -8.00 -3.51
N GLY A 149 -1.10 -7.35 -2.58
CA GLY A 149 0.15 -6.65 -2.87
C GLY A 149 1.26 -7.59 -3.38
N LYS A 150 1.36 -8.81 -2.84
CA LYS A 150 2.29 -9.83 -3.33
C LYS A 150 1.90 -10.29 -4.74
N ARG A 151 0.63 -10.60 -4.98
CA ARG A 151 0.11 -11.00 -6.31
C ARG A 151 0.37 -9.92 -7.36
N ALA A 152 0.03 -8.66 -7.05
CA ALA A 152 0.29 -7.52 -7.93
C ALA A 152 1.77 -7.46 -8.37
N ARG A 153 2.72 -7.63 -7.45
CA ARG A 153 4.16 -7.61 -7.79
C ARG A 153 4.65 -8.84 -8.57
N THR A 154 3.99 -9.98 -8.40
CA THR A 154 4.42 -11.24 -9.02
C THR A 154 3.81 -11.42 -10.41
N GLU A 155 2.58 -10.93 -10.60
CA GLU A 155 1.78 -11.09 -11.81
C GLU A 155 1.83 -9.87 -12.76
N THR A 156 2.38 -8.74 -12.30
CA THR A 156 2.49 -7.48 -13.06
C THR A 156 3.89 -6.88 -12.95
N ALA A 157 4.25 -6.00 -13.87
CA ALA A 157 5.53 -5.29 -13.85
C ALA A 157 5.55 -4.08 -12.88
N ILE A 158 4.50 -3.88 -12.07
CA ILE A 158 4.45 -2.79 -11.07
C ILE A 158 5.56 -2.91 -10.02
N GLY A 159 6.02 -4.13 -9.75
CA GLY A 159 7.07 -4.41 -8.75
C GLY A 159 8.49 -4.16 -9.22
N GLN A 160 8.70 -3.83 -10.50
CA GLN A 160 10.03 -3.52 -11.04
C GLN A 160 10.49 -2.14 -10.49
N HIS A 161 11.79 -1.99 -10.20
CA HIS A 161 12.36 -0.91 -9.38
C HIS A 161 11.87 0.51 -9.71
N ALA A 162 11.61 1.33 -8.69
CA ALA A 162 11.33 2.78 -8.77
C ALA A 162 12.11 3.48 -9.91
N VAL A 163 11.41 4.13 -10.85
CA VAL A 163 12.04 4.84 -11.97
C VAL A 163 12.63 6.15 -11.45
N SER A 164 13.89 6.14 -11.02
CA SER A 164 14.69 7.35 -10.86
C SER A 164 15.58 7.54 -12.09
N VAL A 165 15.96 8.78 -12.39
CA VAL A 165 16.91 9.07 -13.49
C VAL A 165 18.22 8.32 -13.28
N SER A 166 18.67 8.19 -12.01
CA SER A 166 19.83 7.38 -11.62
C SER A 166 19.66 5.89 -11.93
N TYR A 167 18.47 5.32 -11.66
CA TYR A 167 18.20 3.92 -11.98
C TYR A 167 18.21 3.68 -13.49
N VAL A 168 17.58 4.58 -14.26
CA VAL A 168 17.58 4.51 -15.73
C VAL A 168 19.00 4.63 -16.30
N ALA A 169 19.85 5.46 -15.71
CA ALA A 169 21.27 5.54 -16.07
C ALA A 169 22.01 4.21 -15.89
N VAL A 170 21.74 3.49 -14.80
CA VAL A 170 22.33 2.17 -14.54
C VAL A 170 21.74 1.10 -15.47
N GLU A 171 20.43 1.11 -15.72
CA GLU A 171 19.77 0.23 -16.71
C GLU A 171 20.32 0.43 -18.13
N LEU A 172 20.59 1.68 -18.50
CA LEU A 172 21.20 2.00 -19.80
C LEU A 172 22.59 1.40 -19.91
N ALA A 173 23.39 1.48 -18.84
CA ALA A 173 24.70 0.82 -18.78
C ALA A 173 24.59 -0.70 -18.95
N ARG A 174 23.58 -1.33 -18.33
CA ARG A 174 23.28 -2.76 -18.53
C ARG A 174 22.91 -3.08 -19.98
N LYS A 175 22.10 -2.27 -20.64
CA LYS A 175 21.76 -2.50 -22.06
C LYS A 175 22.98 -2.41 -22.99
N VAL A 176 23.89 -1.46 -22.73
CA VAL A 176 25.10 -1.28 -23.55
C VAL A 176 26.13 -2.40 -23.32
N PHE A 177 26.30 -2.86 -22.07
CA PHE A 177 27.37 -3.78 -21.70
C PHE A 177 26.93 -5.20 -21.34
N GLY A 178 25.63 -5.47 -21.27
CA GLY A 178 25.05 -6.70 -20.74
C GLY A 178 25.11 -6.74 -19.22
N LYS A 179 26.13 -7.42 -18.68
CA LYS A 179 26.39 -7.50 -17.23
C LYS A 179 27.45 -6.47 -16.83
N LEU A 180 27.27 -5.85 -15.66
CA LEU A 180 28.23 -4.89 -15.08
C LEU A 180 29.27 -5.55 -14.16
N GLU A 181 29.20 -6.86 -13.97
CA GLU A 181 30.17 -7.63 -13.20
C GLU A 181 31.61 -7.46 -13.74
N GLY A 182 32.56 -7.13 -12.87
CA GLY A 182 33.95 -6.82 -13.20
C GLY A 182 34.19 -5.45 -13.85
N ARG A 183 33.14 -4.76 -14.30
CA ARG A 183 33.25 -3.43 -14.95
C ARG A 183 33.52 -2.35 -13.91
N ALA A 184 34.29 -1.35 -14.30
CA ALA A 184 34.53 -0.19 -13.46
C ALA A 184 33.52 0.92 -13.78
N VAL A 185 32.82 1.40 -12.75
CA VAL A 185 31.78 2.45 -12.87
C VAL A 185 32.23 3.65 -12.05
N LEU A 186 32.28 4.81 -12.70
CA LEU A 186 32.63 6.08 -12.09
C LEU A 186 31.38 6.90 -11.82
N LEU A 187 31.15 7.27 -10.56
CA LEU A 187 30.20 8.31 -10.19
C LEU A 187 30.95 9.62 -10.01
N VAL A 188 30.50 10.67 -10.70
CA VAL A 188 31.03 12.04 -10.54
C VAL A 188 29.98 12.85 -9.81
N GLY A 189 30.26 13.15 -8.54
CA GLY A 189 29.32 13.70 -7.58
C GLY A 189 29.09 12.76 -6.39
N ALA A 190 28.55 13.31 -5.31
CA ALA A 190 28.17 12.57 -4.11
C ALA A 190 26.88 13.15 -3.50
N GLY A 191 25.96 13.62 -4.36
CA GLY A 191 24.62 14.04 -3.96
C GLY A 191 23.61 12.88 -3.99
N GLU A 192 22.34 13.19 -3.79
CA GLU A 192 21.24 12.21 -3.77
C GLU A 192 21.18 11.34 -5.04
N THR A 193 21.32 11.95 -6.22
CA THR A 193 21.35 11.26 -7.51
C THR A 193 22.49 10.23 -7.60
N ALA A 194 23.68 10.59 -7.11
CA ALA A 194 24.83 9.69 -7.07
C ALA A 194 24.63 8.57 -6.05
N GLU A 195 23.98 8.85 -4.91
CA GLU A 195 23.65 7.83 -3.91
C GLU A 195 22.66 6.80 -4.44
N LEU A 196 21.60 7.25 -5.13
CA LEU A 196 20.63 6.35 -5.77
C LEU A 196 21.29 5.47 -6.84
N ALA A 197 22.21 6.03 -7.63
CA ALA A 197 22.98 5.27 -8.61
C ALA A 197 23.89 4.23 -7.93
N ALA A 198 24.61 4.62 -6.86
CA ALA A 198 25.46 3.72 -6.08
C ALA A 198 24.67 2.56 -5.47
N ARG A 199 23.50 2.86 -4.89
CA ARG A 199 22.59 1.85 -4.35
C ARG A 199 22.15 0.85 -5.42
N SER A 200 21.70 1.33 -6.58
CA SER A 200 21.27 0.47 -7.68
C SER A 200 22.41 -0.40 -8.24
N LEU A 201 23.64 0.13 -8.27
CA LEU A 201 24.82 -0.64 -8.66
C LEU A 201 25.21 -1.70 -7.62
N ALA A 202 24.99 -1.42 -6.33
CA ALA A 202 25.31 -2.32 -5.24
C ALA A 202 24.30 -3.49 -5.11
N GLU A 203 23.01 -3.25 -5.36
CA GLU A 203 21.96 -4.29 -5.38
C GLU A 203 22.26 -5.41 -6.38
N ASP A 204 22.82 -5.06 -7.54
CA ASP A 204 23.24 -6.02 -8.58
C ASP A 204 24.54 -6.76 -8.24
N GLY A 205 25.43 -6.12 -7.49
CA GLY A 205 26.74 -6.65 -7.13
C GLY A 205 27.75 -6.73 -8.28
N GLY A 206 29.02 -6.92 -7.93
CA GLY A 206 30.08 -7.32 -8.87
C GLY A 206 30.74 -6.21 -9.68
N CYS A 207 30.22 -4.97 -9.71
CA CYS A 207 30.92 -3.85 -10.35
C CYS A 207 31.97 -3.21 -9.41
N ARG A 208 33.00 -2.60 -9.99
CA ARG A 208 34.02 -1.83 -9.25
C ARG A 208 33.61 -0.35 -9.21
N LEU A 209 33.02 0.05 -8.09
CA LEU A 209 32.54 1.42 -7.90
C LEU A 209 33.69 2.39 -7.58
N VAL A 210 33.71 3.51 -8.30
CA VAL A 210 34.64 4.62 -8.10
C VAL A 210 33.85 5.91 -7.96
N VAL A 211 34.13 6.72 -6.94
CA VAL A 211 33.42 7.98 -6.68
C VAL A 211 34.39 9.16 -6.75
N ALA A 212 34.13 10.10 -7.64
CA ALA A 212 34.87 11.36 -7.75
C ALA A 212 34.01 12.52 -7.27
N ASN A 213 34.50 13.34 -6.33
CA ASN A 213 33.72 14.45 -5.82
C ASN A 213 34.59 15.65 -5.43
N ARG A 214 34.02 16.86 -5.49
CA ARG A 214 34.71 18.12 -5.12
C ARG A 214 35.18 18.09 -3.68
N THR A 215 34.29 17.64 -2.78
CA THR A 215 34.64 17.35 -1.39
C THR A 215 34.99 15.87 -1.29
N VAL A 216 36.29 15.55 -1.25
CA VAL A 216 36.80 14.18 -1.22
C VAL A 216 36.17 13.35 -0.11
N GLU A 217 35.94 13.96 1.07
CA GLU A 217 35.36 13.27 2.22
C GLU A 217 33.94 12.76 1.96
N ARG A 218 33.08 13.56 1.31
CA ARG A 218 31.74 13.12 0.90
C ARG A 218 31.81 11.96 -0.11
N GLY A 219 32.78 12.01 -1.04
CA GLY A 219 33.02 10.92 -1.97
C GLY A 219 33.46 9.64 -1.27
N ARG A 220 34.31 9.75 -0.23
CA ARG A 220 34.75 8.62 0.61
C ARG A 220 33.59 7.99 1.37
N GLN A 221 32.73 8.80 1.97
CA GLN A 221 31.55 8.32 2.70
C GLN A 221 30.63 7.50 1.78
N LEU A 222 30.30 8.05 0.61
CA LEU A 222 29.47 7.37 -0.37
C LEU A 222 30.14 6.07 -0.88
N ALA A 223 31.43 6.13 -1.23
CA ALA A 223 32.16 4.96 -1.68
C ALA A 223 32.21 3.86 -0.60
N ALA A 224 32.48 4.22 0.65
CA ALA A 224 32.56 3.28 1.76
C ALA A 224 31.22 2.57 2.03
N ALA A 225 30.10 3.29 1.91
CA ALA A 225 28.76 2.73 2.10
C ALA A 225 28.42 1.62 1.11
N TYR A 226 28.99 1.65 -0.10
CA TYR A 226 28.68 0.72 -1.19
C TYR A 226 29.91 -0.05 -1.70
N GLY A 227 30.96 -0.19 -0.89
CA GLY A 227 32.14 -1.02 -1.22
C GLY A 227 33.01 -0.51 -2.38
N GLY A 228 32.97 0.79 -2.68
CA GLY A 228 33.78 1.44 -3.72
C GLY A 228 35.04 2.12 -3.19
N ARG A 229 35.76 2.80 -4.09
CA ARG A 229 36.87 3.71 -3.74
C ARG A 229 36.57 5.15 -4.16
N ALA A 230 37.08 6.12 -3.41
CA ALA A 230 36.97 7.53 -3.77
C ALA A 230 38.24 8.07 -4.42
N LEU A 231 38.09 9.04 -5.32
CA LEU A 231 39.19 9.80 -5.92
C LEU A 231 38.87 11.31 -5.97
N PRO A 232 39.90 12.16 -5.95
CA PRO A 232 39.72 13.61 -6.09
C PRO A 232 39.44 13.98 -7.56
N LEU A 233 38.67 15.05 -7.81
CA LEU A 233 38.21 15.42 -9.18
C LEU A 233 39.37 15.67 -10.16
N GLU A 234 40.52 16.08 -9.67
CA GLU A 234 41.74 16.32 -10.46
C GLU A 234 42.21 15.04 -11.18
N ARG A 235 41.83 13.86 -10.65
CA ARG A 235 42.15 12.55 -11.25
C ARG A 235 41.05 12.01 -12.17
N LEU A 236 40.08 12.82 -12.57
CA LEU A 236 39.04 12.44 -13.53
C LEU A 236 39.63 11.89 -14.84
N ALA A 237 40.69 12.49 -15.36
CA ALA A 237 41.32 12.05 -16.61
C ALA A 237 41.85 10.61 -16.53
N GLU A 238 42.37 10.19 -15.38
CA GLU A 238 42.83 8.83 -15.13
C GLU A 238 41.65 7.86 -15.02
N ALA A 239 40.61 8.26 -14.29
CA ALA A 239 39.41 7.45 -14.10
C ALA A 239 38.69 7.17 -15.43
N LEU A 240 38.69 8.14 -16.36
CA LEU A 240 38.14 7.99 -17.72
C LEU A 240 38.87 6.94 -18.56
N VAL A 241 40.12 6.58 -18.24
CA VAL A 241 40.85 5.50 -18.92
C VAL A 241 40.46 4.12 -18.35
N GLU A 242 40.17 4.07 -17.05
CA GLU A 242 39.91 2.82 -16.33
C GLU A 242 38.44 2.38 -16.42
N CYS A 243 37.50 3.32 -16.29
CA CYS A 243 36.07 3.05 -16.11
C CYS A 243 35.34 2.87 -17.44
N ASP A 244 34.42 1.92 -17.52
CA ASP A 244 33.61 1.66 -18.72
C ASP A 244 32.35 2.53 -18.77
N VAL A 245 31.85 2.90 -17.58
CA VAL A 245 30.64 3.70 -17.38
C VAL A 245 30.99 4.88 -16.48
N VAL A 246 30.49 6.06 -16.84
CA VAL A 246 30.58 7.29 -16.03
C VAL A 246 29.18 7.85 -15.87
N ILE A 247 28.77 8.09 -14.63
CA ILE A 247 27.50 8.76 -14.30
C ILE A 247 27.86 10.07 -13.59
N ALA A 248 27.59 11.20 -14.21
CA ALA A 248 27.88 12.53 -13.69
C ALA A 248 26.59 13.20 -13.18
N SER A 249 26.65 13.76 -11.97
CA SER A 249 25.51 14.41 -11.30
C SER A 249 25.99 15.45 -10.28
N THR A 250 26.82 16.39 -10.71
CA THR A 250 27.31 17.49 -9.87
C THR A 250 26.53 18.78 -10.07
N GLY A 251 26.73 19.74 -9.16
CA GLY A 251 26.25 21.12 -9.30
C GLY A 251 27.30 22.05 -9.90
N SER A 252 28.11 21.59 -10.86
CA SER A 252 29.13 22.42 -11.50
C SER A 252 28.50 23.40 -12.50
N ALA A 253 28.99 24.64 -12.52
CA ALA A 253 28.55 25.63 -13.50
C ALA A 253 29.23 25.47 -14.88
N ARG A 254 30.28 24.64 -14.96
CA ARG A 254 31.02 24.34 -16.19
C ARG A 254 31.24 22.83 -16.31
N PRO A 255 31.32 22.28 -17.54
CA PRO A 255 31.62 20.87 -17.74
C PRO A 255 32.93 20.47 -17.04
N LEU A 256 32.85 19.43 -16.21
CA LEU A 256 34.00 18.83 -15.53
C LEU A 256 34.73 17.82 -16.42
N ILE A 257 34.00 17.20 -17.36
CA ILE A 257 34.53 16.23 -18.33
C ILE A 257 34.54 16.90 -19.71
N THR A 258 35.72 17.27 -20.18
CA THR A 258 35.89 17.92 -21.49
C THR A 258 36.09 16.91 -22.61
N ALA A 259 35.75 17.30 -23.85
CA ALA A 259 35.97 16.47 -25.02
C ALA A 259 37.47 16.17 -25.26
N ALA A 260 38.36 17.09 -24.85
CA ALA A 260 39.80 16.86 -24.90
C ALA A 260 40.24 15.72 -23.95
N MET A 261 39.73 15.73 -22.70
CA MET A 261 39.99 14.65 -21.73
C MET A 261 39.49 13.31 -22.24
N VAL A 262 38.26 13.27 -22.77
CA VAL A 262 37.66 12.04 -23.31
C VAL A 262 38.44 11.52 -24.51
N ARG A 263 38.84 12.40 -25.45
CA ARG A 263 39.64 12.02 -26.62
C ARG A 263 40.97 11.37 -26.22
N GLU A 264 41.66 11.96 -25.24
CA GLU A 264 42.93 11.40 -24.76
C GLU A 264 42.72 10.07 -24.03
N ALA A 265 41.65 9.96 -23.24
CA ALA A 265 41.29 8.69 -22.61
C ALA A 265 41.02 7.61 -23.67
N MET A 266 40.25 7.91 -24.72
CA MET A 266 39.91 6.94 -25.78
C MET A 266 41.13 6.41 -26.52
N ARG A 267 42.17 7.23 -26.75
CA ARG A 267 43.45 6.77 -27.32
C ARG A 267 44.11 5.68 -26.47
N ARG A 268 43.96 5.75 -25.15
CA ARG A 268 44.57 4.82 -24.18
C ARG A 268 43.70 3.59 -23.92
N ARG A 269 42.43 3.61 -24.31
CA ARG A 269 41.43 2.55 -24.03
C ARG A 269 41.45 1.38 -25.01
N ARG A 270 42.28 1.41 -26.06
CA ARG A 270 42.48 0.31 -27.03
C ARG A 270 41.17 -0.21 -27.62
N GLY A 271 40.24 0.69 -27.96
CA GLY A 271 38.95 0.35 -28.58
C GLY A 271 37.84 -0.06 -27.61
N ARG A 272 38.08 -0.06 -26.28
CA ARG A 272 37.01 -0.26 -25.29
C ARG A 272 36.04 0.92 -25.30
N PRO A 273 34.72 0.69 -25.48
CA PRO A 273 33.75 1.77 -25.51
C PRO A 273 33.64 2.45 -24.13
N LEU A 274 33.17 3.69 -24.14
CA LEU A 274 32.94 4.50 -22.95
C LEU A 274 31.50 5.01 -22.95
N LEU A 275 30.73 4.65 -21.92
CA LEU A 275 29.40 5.21 -21.70
C LEU A 275 29.50 6.38 -20.72
N LEU A 276 29.03 7.53 -21.14
CA LEU A 276 28.90 8.75 -20.35
C LEU A 276 27.41 9.04 -20.17
N VAL A 277 26.97 9.16 -18.93
CA VAL A 277 25.61 9.51 -18.57
C VAL A 277 25.67 10.79 -17.75
N ASP A 278 25.16 11.88 -18.30
CA ASP A 278 25.23 13.22 -17.72
C ASP A 278 23.85 13.63 -17.20
N ILE A 279 23.67 13.51 -15.88
CA ILE A 279 22.42 13.83 -15.19
C ILE A 279 22.48 15.25 -14.60
N ALA A 280 23.55 16.01 -14.85
CA ALA A 280 23.76 17.33 -14.28
C ALA A 280 23.10 18.45 -15.10
N VAL A 281 22.55 19.44 -14.40
CA VAL A 281 22.03 20.68 -14.98
C VAL A 281 22.58 21.86 -14.17
N PRO A 282 23.52 22.66 -14.71
CA PRO A 282 24.17 22.57 -16.03
C PRO A 282 25.02 21.30 -16.24
N ARG A 283 25.27 20.95 -17.51
CA ARG A 283 25.96 19.71 -17.93
C ARG A 283 27.36 19.57 -17.34
N ASP A 284 27.67 18.38 -16.84
CA ASP A 284 29.02 18.02 -16.38
C ASP A 284 29.91 17.52 -17.52
N VAL A 285 29.32 17.09 -18.63
CA VAL A 285 30.05 16.56 -19.79
C VAL A 285 29.87 17.48 -20.99
N GLU A 286 30.98 17.85 -21.62
CA GLU A 286 30.97 18.65 -22.83
C GLU A 286 30.32 17.85 -23.99
N ALA A 287 29.28 18.41 -24.62
CA ALA A 287 28.50 17.73 -25.66
C ALA A 287 29.35 17.22 -26.85
N ALA A 288 30.46 17.89 -27.16
CA ALA A 288 31.39 17.47 -28.21
C ALA A 288 32.06 16.10 -27.93
N ALA A 289 32.09 15.63 -26.68
CA ALA A 289 32.60 14.31 -26.32
C ALA A 289 31.78 13.17 -26.95
N GLY A 290 30.46 13.34 -27.13
CA GLY A 290 29.59 12.34 -27.74
C GLY A 290 29.82 12.12 -29.24
N ARG A 291 30.61 12.96 -29.89
CA ARG A 291 30.97 12.83 -31.32
C ARG A 291 32.24 12.00 -31.56
N LEU A 292 32.86 11.50 -30.50
CA LEU A 292 34.09 10.71 -30.58
C LEU A 292 33.76 9.23 -30.79
N ASP A 293 34.54 8.55 -31.63
CA ASP A 293 34.33 7.13 -31.91
C ASP A 293 34.46 6.28 -30.65
N GLY A 294 33.48 5.40 -30.43
CA GLY A 294 33.42 4.53 -29.25
C GLY A 294 32.95 5.22 -27.97
N VAL A 295 32.49 6.47 -28.02
CA VAL A 295 31.87 7.18 -26.90
C VAL A 295 30.36 7.24 -27.08
N PHE A 296 29.62 6.82 -26.07
CA PHE A 296 28.16 6.97 -26.00
C PHE A 296 27.85 7.99 -24.91
N LEU A 297 27.30 9.14 -25.29
CA LEU A 297 26.91 10.19 -24.35
C LEU A 297 25.38 10.28 -24.33
N TYR A 298 24.80 10.17 -23.14
CA TYR A 298 23.39 10.41 -22.88
C TYR A 298 23.28 11.50 -21.83
N ASP A 299 22.39 12.46 -22.05
CA ASP A 299 22.08 13.48 -21.06
C ASP A 299 20.73 13.25 -20.38
N ILE A 300 20.39 14.16 -19.47
CA ILE A 300 19.16 14.09 -18.69
C ILE A 300 17.92 14.03 -19.59
N ASP A 301 17.89 14.75 -20.72
CA ASP A 301 16.75 14.76 -21.65
C ASP A 301 16.58 13.39 -22.33
N ASP A 302 17.69 12.76 -22.73
CA ASP A 302 17.68 11.40 -23.28
C ASP A 302 17.14 10.37 -22.26
N LEU A 303 17.50 10.54 -20.99
CA LEU A 303 17.01 9.67 -19.91
C LEU A 303 15.55 9.94 -19.58
N GLU A 304 15.09 11.20 -19.63
CA GLU A 304 13.69 11.58 -19.41
C GLU A 304 12.75 10.91 -20.42
N ALA A 305 13.15 10.80 -21.70
CA ALA A 305 12.37 10.08 -22.69
C ALA A 305 12.20 8.59 -22.33
N VAL A 306 13.23 7.96 -21.75
CA VAL A 306 13.20 6.58 -21.27
C VAL A 306 12.39 6.46 -19.97
N VAL A 307 12.47 7.45 -19.09
CA VAL A 307 11.64 7.55 -17.87
C VAL A 307 10.16 7.64 -18.25
N GLU A 308 9.78 8.52 -19.19
CA GLU A 308 8.37 8.69 -19.61
C GLU A 308 7.82 7.43 -20.29
N ALA A 309 8.62 6.74 -21.11
CA ALA A 309 8.23 5.47 -21.69
C ALA A 309 7.97 4.38 -20.62
N ASN A 310 8.80 4.33 -19.57
CA ASN A 310 8.59 3.44 -18.43
C ASN A 310 7.39 3.85 -17.56
N LEU A 311 7.15 5.16 -17.38
CA LEU A 311 5.98 5.66 -16.67
C LEU A 311 4.69 5.29 -17.41
N ARG A 312 4.66 5.36 -18.74
CA ARG A 312 3.51 4.93 -19.54
C ARG A 312 3.23 3.43 -19.38
N LEU A 313 4.25 2.58 -19.50
CA LEU A 313 4.12 1.14 -19.23
C LEU A 313 3.59 0.87 -17.82
N ARG A 314 4.03 1.65 -16.83
CA ARG A 314 3.49 1.55 -15.46
C ARG A 314 2.06 2.02 -15.31
N ARG A 315 1.60 3.01 -16.07
CA ARG A 315 0.18 3.43 -16.04
C ARG A 315 -0.73 2.30 -16.56
N GLU A 316 -0.28 1.59 -17.60
CA GLU A 316 -0.96 0.41 -18.13
C GLU A 316 -0.98 -0.73 -17.09
N GLU A 317 0.17 -1.03 -16.49
CA GLU A 317 0.27 -2.05 -15.44
C GLU A 317 -0.50 -1.67 -14.17
N ALA A 318 -0.50 -0.39 -13.78
CA ALA A 318 -1.30 0.11 -12.67
C ALA A 318 -2.79 -0.13 -12.93
N SER A 319 -3.27 0.13 -14.15
CA SER A 319 -4.66 -0.14 -14.52
C SER A 319 -5.01 -1.63 -14.40
N ARG A 320 -4.08 -2.52 -14.77
CA ARG A 320 -4.22 -3.97 -14.57
C ARG A 320 -4.26 -4.35 -13.09
N VAL A 321 -3.42 -3.73 -12.26
CA VAL A 321 -3.43 -3.94 -10.81
C VAL A 321 -4.74 -3.43 -10.20
N GLU A 322 -5.26 -2.27 -10.59
CA GLU A 322 -6.57 -1.77 -10.11
C GLU A 322 -7.68 -2.79 -10.35
N ALA A 323 -7.74 -3.39 -11.55
CA ALA A 323 -8.75 -4.40 -11.88
C ALA A 323 -8.62 -5.67 -11.00
N MET A 324 -7.39 -6.06 -10.65
CA MET A 324 -7.14 -7.15 -9.69
C MET A 324 -7.60 -6.76 -8.28
N LEU A 325 -7.29 -5.54 -7.84
CA LEU A 325 -7.70 -5.05 -6.52
C LEU A 325 -9.22 -4.90 -6.40
N ASP A 326 -9.92 -4.57 -7.48
CA ASP A 326 -11.38 -4.50 -7.51
C ASP A 326 -12.04 -5.83 -7.15
N GLU A 327 -11.45 -6.94 -7.60
CA GLU A 327 -11.93 -8.28 -7.24
C GLU A 327 -11.69 -8.58 -5.77
N GLU A 328 -10.50 -8.26 -5.26
CA GLU A 328 -10.15 -8.44 -3.85
C GLU A 328 -11.07 -7.62 -2.94
N VAL A 329 -11.36 -6.36 -3.29
CA VAL A 329 -12.26 -5.50 -2.50
C VAL A 329 -13.66 -6.10 -2.44
N ARG A 330 -14.20 -6.61 -3.55
CA ARG A 330 -15.52 -7.28 -3.56
C ARG A 330 -15.54 -8.53 -2.67
N GLN A 331 -14.47 -9.32 -2.68
CA GLN A 331 -14.35 -10.49 -1.82
C GLN A 331 -14.29 -10.09 -0.34
N PHE A 332 -13.53 -9.06 0.00
CA PHE A 332 -13.44 -8.53 1.37
C PHE A 332 -14.79 -8.01 1.86
N GLU A 333 -15.48 -7.23 1.03
CA GLU A 333 -16.77 -6.64 1.35
C GLU A 333 -17.83 -7.72 1.60
N GLY A 334 -17.95 -8.71 0.71
CA GLY A 334 -18.87 -9.83 0.90
C GLY A 334 -18.55 -10.64 2.16
N TRP A 335 -17.25 -10.81 2.47
CA TRP A 335 -16.84 -11.43 3.73
C TRP A 335 -17.22 -10.59 4.96
N LEU A 336 -16.97 -9.28 4.94
CA LEU A 336 -17.27 -8.37 6.04
C LEU A 336 -18.78 -8.36 6.33
N GLN A 337 -19.61 -8.25 5.28
CA GLN A 337 -21.07 -8.32 5.39
C GLN A 337 -21.52 -9.66 6.00
N SER A 338 -20.89 -10.77 5.64
CA SER A 338 -21.23 -12.09 6.20
C SER A 338 -21.06 -12.16 7.73
N LEU A 339 -20.22 -11.30 8.32
CA LEU A 339 -20.01 -11.24 9.77
C LEU A 339 -21.19 -10.61 10.52
N ASN A 340 -21.93 -9.69 9.90
CA ASN A 340 -23.10 -9.03 10.51
C ASN A 340 -24.27 -10.01 10.72
N VAL A 341 -24.35 -11.06 9.91
CA VAL A 341 -25.38 -12.11 10.00
C VAL A 341 -25.14 -13.10 11.15
N VAL A 342 -23.90 -13.24 11.63
CA VAL A 342 -23.54 -14.24 12.64
C VAL A 342 -24.30 -14.04 13.96
N PRO A 343 -24.38 -12.81 14.54
CA PRO A 343 -25.24 -12.52 15.68
C PRO A 343 -26.71 -12.88 15.44
N LEU A 344 -27.27 -12.54 14.28
CA LEU A 344 -28.66 -12.81 13.94
C LEU A 344 -28.98 -14.31 13.95
N ILE A 345 -28.10 -15.13 13.37
CA ILE A 345 -28.20 -16.59 13.38
C ILE A 345 -28.14 -17.14 14.81
N ARG A 346 -27.31 -16.53 15.67
CA ARG A 346 -27.21 -16.92 17.07
C ARG A 346 -28.51 -16.60 17.83
N SER A 347 -29.04 -15.39 17.68
CA SER A 347 -30.31 -14.99 18.30
C SER A 347 -31.46 -15.90 17.87
N LEU A 348 -31.52 -16.27 16.59
CA LEU A 348 -32.52 -17.22 16.10
C LEU A 348 -32.40 -18.61 16.75
N ARG A 349 -31.18 -19.15 16.89
CA ARG A 349 -30.95 -20.42 17.57
C ARG A 349 -31.35 -20.38 19.03
N GLU A 350 -31.02 -19.30 19.73
CA GLU A 350 -31.36 -19.10 21.14
C GLU A 350 -32.88 -19.02 21.32
N LYS A 351 -33.59 -18.26 20.47
CA LYS A 351 -35.05 -18.18 20.45
C LYS A 351 -35.72 -19.53 20.18
N ALA A 352 -35.25 -20.26 19.18
CA ALA A 352 -35.80 -21.56 18.82
C ALA A 352 -35.59 -22.61 19.91
N GLU A 353 -34.42 -22.61 20.56
CA GLU A 353 -34.14 -23.51 21.69
C GLU A 353 -35.01 -23.18 22.91
N ALA A 354 -35.25 -21.89 23.19
CA ALA A 354 -36.15 -21.47 24.26
C ALA A 354 -37.59 -21.96 24.01
N MET A 355 -38.10 -21.78 22.79
CA MET A 355 -39.42 -22.28 22.38
C MET A 355 -39.50 -23.82 22.49
N ARG A 356 -38.48 -24.53 21.99
CA ARG A 356 -38.41 -26.00 22.06
C ARG A 356 -38.47 -26.49 23.51
N ARG A 357 -37.70 -25.89 24.42
CA ARG A 357 -37.68 -26.27 25.84
C ARG A 357 -39.03 -26.03 26.50
N GLN A 358 -39.66 -24.89 26.21
CA GLN A 358 -40.98 -24.55 26.75
C GLN A 358 -42.04 -25.57 26.32
N GLU A 359 -42.08 -25.95 25.04
CA GLU A 359 -43.03 -26.92 24.53
C GLU A 359 -42.74 -28.35 25.00
N LEU A 360 -41.46 -28.74 25.08
CA LEU A 360 -41.06 -30.02 25.63
C LEU A 360 -41.51 -30.16 27.10
N GLU A 361 -41.27 -29.14 27.92
CA GLU A 361 -41.68 -29.15 29.33
C GLU A 361 -43.20 -29.25 29.47
N ARG A 362 -43.96 -28.51 28.65
CA ARG A 362 -45.43 -28.60 28.60
C ARG A 362 -45.91 -29.99 28.23
N ALA A 363 -45.29 -30.63 27.25
CA ALA A 363 -45.63 -31.99 26.83
C ALA A 363 -45.30 -33.03 27.92
N LEU A 364 -44.12 -32.94 28.54
CA LEU A 364 -43.70 -33.86 29.59
C LEU A 364 -44.57 -33.78 30.85
N ARG A 365 -45.06 -32.57 31.21
CA ARG A 365 -46.02 -32.41 32.32
C ARG A 365 -47.33 -33.17 32.10
N LYS A 366 -47.77 -33.34 30.85
CA LYS A 366 -48.98 -34.09 30.49
C LYS A 366 -48.75 -35.60 30.41
N LEU A 367 -47.49 -36.05 30.42
CA LEU A 367 -47.08 -37.44 30.25
C LEU A 367 -46.20 -37.90 31.43
N PRO A 368 -46.71 -37.88 32.68
CA PRO A 368 -45.89 -38.18 33.86
C PRO A 368 -45.42 -39.64 33.92
N HIS A 369 -46.10 -40.55 33.21
CA HIS A 369 -45.81 -41.98 33.16
C HIS A 369 -44.61 -42.37 32.28
N LEU A 370 -44.04 -41.43 31.51
CA LEU A 370 -42.92 -41.72 30.62
C LEU A 370 -41.64 -42.03 31.39
N SER A 371 -40.91 -43.05 30.94
CA SER A 371 -39.59 -43.40 31.48
C SER A 371 -38.54 -42.34 31.11
N GLU A 372 -37.42 -42.32 31.83
CA GLU A 372 -36.31 -41.41 31.52
C GLU A 372 -35.77 -41.62 30.10
N ARG A 373 -35.76 -42.86 29.61
CA ARG A 373 -35.40 -43.20 28.23
C ARG A 373 -36.35 -42.55 27.22
N ASP A 374 -37.65 -42.62 27.46
CA ASP A 374 -38.66 -42.03 26.56
C ASP A 374 -38.55 -40.49 26.53
N ARG A 375 -38.29 -39.88 27.70
CA ARG A 375 -38.05 -38.44 27.80
C ARG A 375 -36.83 -37.99 26.99
N GLN A 376 -35.74 -38.75 27.04
CA GLN A 376 -34.53 -38.47 26.24
C GLN A 376 -34.76 -38.66 24.74
N VAL A 377 -35.53 -39.68 24.34
CA VAL A 377 -35.91 -39.88 22.94
C VAL A 377 -36.74 -38.70 22.42
N ILE A 378 -37.69 -38.19 23.21
CA ILE A 378 -38.51 -37.03 22.85
C ILE A 378 -37.66 -35.74 22.82
N ASP A 379 -36.77 -35.52 23.79
CA ASP A 379 -35.82 -34.37 23.76
C ASP A 379 -34.95 -34.43 22.50
N GLY A 380 -34.39 -35.59 22.17
CA GLY A 380 -33.60 -35.81 20.96
C GLY A 380 -34.39 -35.55 19.67
N LEU A 381 -35.62 -36.05 19.59
CA LEU A 381 -36.50 -35.84 18.43
C LEU A 381 -36.81 -34.34 18.23
N THR A 382 -37.19 -33.64 19.30
CA THR A 382 -37.51 -32.20 19.20
C THR A 382 -36.28 -31.38 18.79
N ARG A 383 -35.09 -31.70 19.30
CA ARG A 383 -33.83 -31.06 18.85
C ARG A 383 -33.56 -31.31 17.38
N LEU A 384 -33.76 -32.53 16.89
CA LEU A 384 -33.56 -32.87 15.49
C LEU A 384 -34.51 -32.11 14.57
N ILE A 385 -35.79 -31.95 14.96
CA ILE A 385 -36.77 -31.17 14.19
C ILE A 385 -36.34 -29.70 14.10
N VAL A 386 -36.00 -29.09 15.24
CA VAL A 386 -35.55 -27.68 15.27
C VAL A 386 -34.27 -27.49 14.44
N ASN A 387 -33.28 -28.38 14.61
CA ASN A 387 -32.04 -28.31 13.84
C ASN A 387 -32.30 -28.44 12.33
N LYS A 388 -33.15 -29.38 11.90
CA LYS A 388 -33.52 -29.55 10.48
C LYS A 388 -34.24 -28.34 9.91
N LEU A 389 -35.20 -27.77 10.64
CA LEU A 389 -35.95 -26.59 10.21
C LEU A 389 -35.06 -25.36 10.05
N LEU A 390 -34.09 -25.17 10.95
CA LEU A 390 -33.24 -23.98 10.92
C LEU A 390 -32.06 -24.09 9.95
N ASN A 391 -31.59 -25.29 9.64
CA ASN A 391 -30.32 -25.47 8.91
C ASN A 391 -30.35 -24.78 7.54
N ASP A 392 -31.36 -25.06 6.71
CA ASP A 392 -31.44 -24.53 5.35
C ASP A 392 -31.64 -23.01 5.33
N PRO A 393 -32.56 -22.40 6.11
CA PRO A 393 -32.66 -20.94 6.20
C PRO A 393 -31.36 -20.26 6.63
N MET A 394 -30.63 -20.83 7.62
CA MET A 394 -29.36 -20.27 8.08
C MET A 394 -28.26 -20.33 7.00
N VAL A 395 -28.19 -21.43 6.25
CA VAL A 395 -27.23 -21.58 5.14
C VAL A 395 -27.55 -20.58 4.03
N ARG A 396 -28.82 -20.50 3.62
CA ARG A 396 -29.26 -19.56 2.57
C ARG A 396 -29.05 -18.10 2.95
N LEU A 397 -29.25 -17.74 4.21
CA LEU A 397 -28.99 -16.38 4.70
C LEU A 397 -27.50 -16.03 4.61
N LYS A 398 -26.61 -16.94 5.01
CA LYS A 398 -25.15 -16.75 4.86
C LYS A 398 -24.73 -16.63 3.40
N GLU A 399 -25.24 -17.49 2.52
CA GLU A 399 -24.93 -17.50 1.09
C GLU A 399 -25.45 -16.22 0.38
N ALA A 400 -26.66 -15.78 0.70
CA ALA A 400 -27.26 -14.59 0.09
C ALA A 400 -26.47 -13.32 0.41
N VAL A 401 -25.98 -13.20 1.65
CA VAL A 401 -25.15 -12.06 2.08
C VAL A 401 -23.74 -12.15 1.51
N ALA A 402 -23.09 -13.33 1.55
CA ALA A 402 -21.74 -13.50 0.99
C ALA A 402 -21.69 -13.31 -0.54
N GLY A 403 -22.77 -13.61 -1.26
CA GLY A 403 -22.84 -13.50 -2.71
C GLY A 403 -23.16 -12.11 -3.27
N GLY A 404 -23.30 -11.09 -2.41
CA GLY A 404 -23.69 -9.72 -2.84
C GLY A 404 -25.07 -9.66 -3.51
N ARG A 405 -25.88 -10.72 -3.39
CA ARG A 405 -27.23 -10.85 -3.97
C ARG A 405 -28.35 -10.56 -2.97
N GLY A 406 -27.99 -10.23 -1.73
CA GLY A 406 -28.94 -9.92 -0.69
C GLY A 406 -29.42 -8.48 -0.77
N PRO A 407 -30.74 -8.20 -0.90
CA PRO A 407 -31.21 -6.84 -0.68
C PRO A 407 -30.77 -6.36 0.70
N VAL A 408 -30.45 -5.07 0.82
CA VAL A 408 -30.12 -4.36 2.08
C VAL A 408 -31.10 -4.71 3.21
N TYR A 409 -32.33 -5.07 2.84
CA TYR A 409 -33.42 -5.48 3.70
C TYR A 409 -33.39 -6.94 4.18
N LEU A 410 -32.39 -7.78 3.85
CA LEU A 410 -32.40 -9.19 4.29
C LEU A 410 -32.24 -9.33 5.81
N GLU A 411 -31.39 -8.50 6.43
CA GLU A 411 -31.22 -8.51 7.89
C GLU A 411 -32.49 -8.02 8.58
N GLU A 412 -33.10 -6.94 8.08
CA GLU A 412 -34.35 -6.37 8.57
C GLU A 412 -35.52 -7.36 8.39
N ALA A 413 -35.73 -7.87 7.17
CA ALA A 413 -36.78 -8.83 6.86
C ALA A 413 -36.63 -10.12 7.67
N PHE A 414 -35.40 -10.57 7.96
CA PHE A 414 -35.18 -11.77 8.76
C PHE A 414 -35.38 -11.50 10.26
N THR A 415 -35.02 -10.30 10.74
CA THR A 415 -35.31 -9.83 12.10
C THR A 415 -36.82 -9.73 12.32
N GLU A 416 -37.55 -9.16 11.36
CA GLU A 416 -39.01 -9.06 11.37
C GLU A 416 -39.69 -10.43 11.27
N LEU A 417 -39.31 -11.26 10.29
CA LEU A 417 -39.93 -12.56 10.03
C LEU A 417 -39.84 -13.49 11.24
N PHE A 418 -38.75 -13.40 12.00
CA PHE A 418 -38.53 -14.22 13.19
C PHE A 418 -38.73 -13.46 14.49
N ALA A 419 -39.14 -12.18 14.46
CA ALA A 419 -39.28 -11.29 15.62
C ALA A 419 -38.11 -11.42 16.60
N LEU A 420 -36.88 -11.28 16.11
CA LEU A 420 -35.67 -11.43 16.90
C LEU A 420 -35.45 -10.14 17.69
N ASP A 421 -35.16 -10.25 18.99
CA ASP A 421 -34.75 -9.09 19.79
C ASP A 421 -33.46 -8.51 19.19
N GLU A 422 -33.36 -7.18 19.11
CA GLU A 422 -32.12 -6.53 18.70
C GLU A 422 -30.97 -7.07 19.57
N PRO A 423 -29.87 -7.55 18.97
CA PRO A 423 -28.78 -8.12 19.73
C PRO A 423 -28.28 -7.06 20.71
N ALA A 424 -28.37 -7.34 22.01
CA ALA A 424 -27.84 -6.44 23.04
C ALA A 424 -26.36 -6.13 22.71
N PRO A 425 -25.93 -4.85 22.81
CA PRO A 425 -24.55 -4.48 22.56
C PRO A 425 -23.64 -5.34 23.43
N ARG A 426 -22.55 -5.85 22.84
CA ARG A 426 -21.65 -6.78 23.53
C ARG A 426 -20.98 -6.08 24.71
N GLY A 427 -21.60 -6.17 25.88
CA GLY A 427 -20.99 -5.79 27.15
C GLY A 427 -19.70 -6.58 27.35
N ARG A 428 -18.57 -5.86 27.41
CA ARG A 428 -17.24 -6.42 27.64
C ARG A 428 -17.24 -7.32 28.89
N ARG A 429 -16.68 -8.52 28.76
CA ARG A 429 -16.34 -9.39 29.88
C ARG A 429 -15.20 -8.78 30.69
N GLY A 430 -15.51 -8.40 31.93
CA GLY A 430 -14.64 -8.54 33.10
C GLY A 430 -13.36 -7.71 33.14
N ALA A 431 -13.43 -6.54 33.78
CA ALA A 431 -12.31 -6.00 34.55
C ALA A 431 -12.80 -5.75 35.99
N GLY A 432 -12.18 -6.46 36.94
CA GLY A 432 -12.03 -6.06 38.34
C GLY A 432 -13.29 -5.85 39.18
N THR A 433 -13.59 -6.83 40.04
CA THR A 433 -14.39 -6.64 41.25
C THR A 433 -13.81 -5.51 42.12
N HIS A 434 -14.53 -4.39 42.26
CA HIS A 434 -14.43 -3.53 43.43
C HIS A 434 -15.81 -3.48 44.12
N ALA A 435 -15.81 -3.93 45.38
CA ALA A 435 -16.94 -3.88 46.28
C ALA A 435 -17.36 -2.42 46.59
N PRO A 436 -18.64 -2.17 46.94
CA PRO A 436 -19.15 -0.83 47.17
C PRO A 436 -18.79 -0.32 48.57
N ALA A 437 -18.39 0.95 48.67
CA ALA A 437 -18.43 1.69 49.92
C ALA A 437 -19.59 2.70 49.85
N ALA A 438 -20.39 2.69 50.91
CA ALA A 438 -21.55 3.53 51.14
C ALA A 438 -21.20 5.01 51.30
N GLY A 439 -22.18 5.90 51.07
CA GLY A 439 -22.12 7.29 51.51
C GLY A 439 -23.08 8.23 50.77
N ASP A 440 -24.32 8.27 51.27
CA ASP A 440 -25.20 9.43 51.46
C ASP A 440 -25.35 10.54 50.39
N GLY A 441 -26.62 10.83 50.09
CA GLY A 441 -27.09 12.21 50.18
C GLY A 441 -27.58 12.89 48.91
N GLN A 442 -28.90 12.85 48.72
CA GLN A 442 -29.73 14.03 48.43
C GLN A 442 -29.82 14.55 46.97
N ALA A 443 -30.93 14.20 46.32
CA ALA A 443 -31.68 15.10 45.43
C ALA A 443 -32.67 15.94 46.28
N PRO A 444 -33.42 16.97 45.79
CA PRO A 444 -33.70 17.42 44.40
C PRO A 444 -33.80 18.98 44.30
N PRO A 445 -34.66 19.67 43.46
CA PRO A 445 -35.18 19.46 42.10
C PRO A 445 -35.04 20.66 41.11
N ARG A 446 -35.19 20.33 39.80
CA ARG A 446 -35.89 21.00 38.66
C ARG A 446 -36.05 22.54 38.53
N ALA A 447 -35.67 23.04 37.35
CA ALA A 447 -36.34 24.05 36.49
C ALA A 447 -35.82 23.80 35.04
N GLY A 448 -36.50 23.96 33.90
CA GLY A 448 -37.70 24.68 33.48
C GLY A 448 -37.35 25.49 32.20
N GLY A 449 -38.12 25.34 31.10
CA GLY A 449 -38.08 26.15 29.86
C GLY A 449 -37.75 25.34 28.59
N GLU A 450 -38.71 24.94 27.74
CA GLU A 450 -39.40 25.71 26.67
C GLU A 450 -38.42 26.32 25.65
N ALA A 451 -38.30 25.73 24.45
CA ALA A 451 -39.13 25.92 23.24
C ALA A 451 -38.71 27.17 22.43
N ASP A 452 -38.23 26.95 21.20
CA ASP A 452 -38.66 27.77 20.07
C ASP A 452 -38.33 27.12 18.71
N ALA A 453 -39.28 27.26 17.81
CA ALA A 453 -39.32 26.74 16.45
C ALA A 453 -39.35 27.92 15.46
N ALA A 454 -38.66 27.77 14.32
CA ALA A 454 -38.90 28.38 13.00
C ALA A 454 -37.60 28.22 12.19
N GLY A 455 -37.54 27.73 10.96
CA GLY A 455 -38.50 27.85 9.87
C GLY A 455 -37.86 28.73 8.78
N ALA A 456 -37.49 28.12 7.64
CA ALA A 456 -37.51 28.70 6.29
C ALA A 456 -36.49 28.01 5.34
N ALA A 457 -37.01 27.18 4.44
CA ALA A 457 -36.59 27.18 3.03
C ALA A 457 -37.47 28.20 2.28
N PRO A 458 -37.14 28.67 1.05
CA PRO A 458 -37.40 27.82 -0.12
C PRO A 458 -36.51 28.04 -1.37
N ASP A 459 -36.73 27.15 -2.33
CA ASP A 459 -36.69 27.27 -3.80
C ASP A 459 -35.37 27.30 -4.62
N GLY A 460 -35.36 26.42 -5.65
CA GLY A 460 -34.30 26.17 -6.65
C GLY A 460 -34.27 27.19 -7.82
N PRO A 461 -33.94 26.84 -9.09
CA PRO A 461 -33.90 25.52 -9.75
C PRO A 461 -32.64 25.21 -10.60
N LEU A 462 -32.62 23.98 -11.16
CA LEU A 462 -31.76 23.45 -12.23
C LEU A 462 -31.99 24.13 -13.60
N PRO A 463 -31.06 23.98 -14.56
CA PRO A 463 -31.27 23.07 -15.71
C PRO A 463 -30.01 22.24 -16.03
N ALA A 464 -30.09 20.94 -16.36
CA ALA A 464 -30.49 20.31 -17.63
C ALA A 464 -29.61 20.71 -18.83
N ASP A 465 -28.69 19.81 -19.23
CA ASP A 465 -28.45 19.42 -20.63
C ASP A 465 -27.48 18.22 -20.71
N GLY A 466 -27.87 17.19 -21.46
CA GLY A 466 -26.97 16.19 -22.04
C GLY A 466 -27.13 16.22 -23.57
N PRO A 467 -26.77 15.16 -24.32
CA PRO A 467 -25.54 14.38 -24.31
C PRO A 467 -24.85 14.47 -25.70
N HIS A 468 -23.52 14.32 -25.78
CA HIS A 468 -22.86 14.04 -27.06
C HIS A 468 -22.12 12.69 -27.05
N ARG A 469 -22.72 11.73 -27.75
CA ARG A 469 -22.07 10.53 -28.29
C ARG A 469 -21.15 10.94 -29.45
N MET A 470 -19.90 10.48 -29.43
CA MET A 470 -19.19 10.05 -30.65
C MET A 470 -18.23 8.90 -30.31
N ALA A 471 -18.36 7.82 -31.06
CA ALA A 471 -17.39 6.75 -31.27
C ALA A 471 -17.40 6.44 -32.78
N PRO A 472 -16.48 5.63 -33.33
CA PRO A 472 -15.05 5.52 -33.08
C PRO A 472 -14.26 5.81 -34.39
N ALA A 473 -12.98 6.18 -34.30
CA ALA A 473 -12.08 6.18 -35.46
C ALA A 473 -10.93 5.20 -35.18
N GLY A 474 -10.91 4.13 -35.96
CA GLY A 474 -9.79 3.19 -36.02
C GLY A 474 -8.57 3.83 -36.66
N GLY A 475 -7.41 3.33 -36.26
CA GLY A 475 -6.11 3.66 -36.81
C GLY A 475 -5.05 2.91 -36.02
N GLU A 476 -4.67 1.74 -36.52
CA GLU A 476 -3.48 1.02 -36.08
C GLU A 476 -2.27 1.97 -36.16
N ALA A 477 -1.66 2.26 -35.01
CA ALA A 477 -0.38 2.95 -34.94
C ALA A 477 0.74 1.91 -34.98
N PRO A 478 1.82 2.14 -35.76
CA PRO A 478 2.86 1.16 -36.00
C PRO A 478 3.77 0.93 -34.78
N ASP A 479 4.13 -0.35 -34.58
CA ASP A 479 5.17 -0.88 -33.69
C ASP A 479 6.50 -0.11 -33.83
N PRO A 480 7.01 0.57 -32.78
CA PRO A 480 8.26 1.30 -32.85
C PRO A 480 9.45 0.32 -32.72
N ARG A 481 9.73 -0.38 -33.82
CA ARG A 481 10.99 -1.15 -33.95
C ARG A 481 12.16 -0.18 -34.14
N TRP A 482 13.12 -0.30 -33.24
CA TRP A 482 14.43 0.36 -33.26
C TRP A 482 15.13 0.23 -34.63
N PRO A 483 15.79 1.29 -35.16
CA PRO A 483 16.45 1.22 -36.45
C PRO A 483 17.66 0.29 -36.41
N ARG A 484 17.65 -0.74 -37.26
CA ARG A 484 18.84 -1.53 -37.60
C ARG A 484 19.64 -0.80 -38.66
N SER A 485 20.77 -0.22 -38.28
CA SER A 485 21.90 0.11 -39.14
C SER A 485 23.16 -0.27 -38.36
N GLY A 486 24.16 -0.98 -38.85
CA GLY A 486 24.54 -1.41 -40.19
C GLY A 486 26.04 -1.64 -40.09
N ALA A 487 26.48 -2.88 -39.84
CA ALA A 487 27.89 -3.25 -39.85
C ALA A 487 28.07 -4.42 -40.82
N ARG A 488 28.63 -4.12 -41.99
CA ARG A 488 29.14 -5.10 -42.95
C ARG A 488 30.65 -4.92 -43.07
N ALA A 489 31.31 -6.05 -43.31
CA ALA A 489 32.73 -6.30 -43.58
C ALA A 489 33.63 -6.37 -42.30
N ALA A 490 34.50 -7.37 -42.11
CA ALA A 490 35.15 -8.26 -43.08
C ALA A 490 35.40 -9.66 -42.49
N ALA A 491 35.17 -10.70 -43.29
CA ALA A 491 35.69 -12.04 -43.05
C ALA A 491 36.23 -12.59 -44.39
N GLY A 492 37.54 -12.47 -44.59
CA GLY A 492 38.33 -13.49 -45.30
C GLY A 492 38.96 -14.34 -44.19
N GLY A 493 38.96 -15.67 -44.23
CA GLY A 493 39.22 -16.54 -45.36
C GLY A 493 40.49 -17.31 -45.01
N ALA A 494 40.35 -18.47 -44.38
CA ALA A 494 41.40 -19.49 -44.29
C ALA A 494 40.75 -20.85 -44.04
N ASP A 495 40.78 -21.64 -45.09
CA ASP A 495 40.37 -23.04 -45.22
C ASP A 495 41.53 -23.95 -44.77
N ALA A 496 41.24 -24.98 -43.96
CA ALA A 496 42.10 -26.16 -43.79
C ALA A 496 41.34 -27.33 -43.10
N ARG A 497 40.60 -28.09 -43.92
CA ARG A 497 40.60 -29.56 -44.05
C ARG A 497 40.88 -30.48 -42.84
N VAL A 498 39.93 -31.43 -42.68
CA VAL A 498 40.08 -32.92 -42.56
C VAL A 498 40.81 -33.44 -41.29
N GLY A 499 40.31 -34.41 -40.53
CA GLY A 499 39.21 -35.34 -40.71
C GLY A 499 38.98 -36.20 -39.45
N ARG A 500 37.86 -36.91 -39.49
CA ARG A 500 37.43 -38.01 -38.61
C ARG A 500 38.31 -39.26 -38.80
N PRO A 501 38.23 -40.33 -37.96
CA PRO A 501 37.03 -40.90 -37.32
C PRO A 501 36.73 -40.44 -35.90
#